data_AF-A0A7C8KCV1-F1
#
_entry.id   AF-A0A7C8KCV1-F1
#
_cell.length_a   1.000
_cell.length_b   1.000
_cell.length_c   1.000
_cell.angle_alpha   90.00
_cell.angle_beta   90.00
_cell.angle_gamma   90.00
#
_symmetry.space_group_name_H-M   'P 1'
#
loop_
_entity.id
_entity.type
_entity.pdbx_description
1 polymer ?
#
loop_
_entity_poly.entity_id
_entity_poly.type
_entity_poly.pdbx_seq_one_letter_code
_entity_poly.pdbx_strand_id
1 'polypeptide(L)'
;MGRSTDEIGHMIDRLLLESISSNGKRGFDYVLDTAPFLSVCLHLAAQELADSLANRSEKAPKLPILTSECPGFVCYLEKTHPAVLPHLSRLKSPQALLGTLLKSLLPRYIGDDIDVYHVAVMPCFDKKLEASRAELTDATWKDVDQDITPTRDVDCVITTRELLQLADFRDVDFSTLSPKALPNKILPPIPALQTFLLGARNLKDEQSLGLQVGTSGGYLVSIMQELQLKHTGSKIIEKKGRNSDVMEFILLSADGEAEILKMARFYGFRNIQNLVRKLKPAKLRMLPGGAARKVVGKTARAPTARAGTSSSVGSEYCYAEVMACPGGCTNGGGQLKFDDSFIVDSVAQATANAAVALRSEAKAWLGRVDEAYFSADEDAIETGRKDLIVRNRDSRIANIDQLLEDWVADTRVPLDKLVYTTYRAVESNVGKVGGEMSTLQAAELAQKVGGGW
;
A
#
# COMPACT_ATOMS: atom_id res chain seq x y z
N MET A 1 18.14 4.02 21.03
CA MET A 1 18.96 5.17 20.59
C MET A 1 18.24 5.81 19.42
N GLY A 2 17.96 7.12 19.50
CA GLY A 2 17.33 7.89 18.43
C GLY A 2 18.33 8.20 17.32
N ARG A 3 18.28 7.41 16.26
CA ARG A 3 18.96 7.70 14.98
C ARG A 3 17.93 8.28 14.03
N SER A 4 18.33 9.25 13.22
CA SER A 4 17.48 9.80 12.16
C SER A 4 17.19 8.77 11.07
N THR A 5 16.13 8.98 10.27
CA THR A 5 15.81 8.10 9.14
C THR A 5 16.95 8.04 8.13
N ASP A 6 17.66 9.14 7.88
CA ASP A 6 18.82 9.16 6.97
C ASP A 6 19.96 8.29 7.48
N GLU A 7 20.27 8.36 8.78
CA GLU A 7 21.28 7.51 9.40
C GLU A 7 20.91 6.03 9.31
N ILE A 8 19.66 5.67 9.55
CA ILE A 8 19.16 4.29 9.38
C ILE A 8 19.23 3.86 7.91
N GLY A 9 18.87 4.74 6.97
CA GLY A 9 19.00 4.50 5.53
C GLY A 9 20.45 4.20 5.12
N HIS A 10 21.41 4.96 5.64
CA HIS A 10 22.83 4.71 5.42
C HIS A 10 23.33 3.39 6.02
N MET A 11 22.79 2.98 7.17
CA MET A 11 23.09 1.67 7.73
C MET A 11 22.53 0.52 6.87
N ILE A 12 21.32 0.69 6.32
CA ILE A 12 20.71 -0.28 5.38
C ILE A 12 21.55 -0.36 4.10
N ASP A 13 21.95 0.78 3.53
CA ASP A 13 22.84 0.83 2.36
C ASP A 13 24.12 0.04 2.60
N ARG A 14 24.75 0.22 3.76
CA ARG A 14 25.96 -0.54 4.14
C ARG A 14 25.69 -2.01 4.29
N LEU A 15 24.61 -2.38 4.97
CA LEU A 15 24.26 -3.77 5.15
C LEU A 15 24.16 -4.47 3.78
N LEU A 16 23.39 -3.88 2.86
CA LEU A 16 23.03 -4.49 1.57
C LEU A 16 24.14 -4.39 0.51
N LEU A 17 24.88 -3.29 0.45
CA LEU A 17 25.93 -3.08 -0.55
C LEU A 17 27.27 -3.72 -0.13
N GLU A 18 27.58 -3.74 1.16
CA GLU A 18 28.91 -4.11 1.68
C GLU A 18 28.87 -5.28 2.68
N SER A 19 28.13 -5.18 3.79
CA SER A 19 28.33 -6.08 4.94
C SER A 19 27.85 -7.51 4.70
N ILE A 20 26.77 -7.71 3.94
CA ILE A 20 26.30 -9.05 3.56
C ILE A 20 26.93 -9.56 2.25
N SER A 21 27.96 -8.89 1.74
CA SER A 21 28.73 -9.39 0.59
C SER A 21 29.39 -10.73 0.90
N SER A 22 29.63 -11.54 -0.12
CA SER A 22 30.34 -12.82 0.00
C SER A 22 31.42 -12.91 -1.07
N ASN A 23 32.61 -13.40 -0.69
CA ASN A 23 33.73 -13.65 -1.62
C ASN A 23 34.10 -12.44 -2.51
N GLY A 24 34.02 -11.21 -1.96
CA GLY A 24 34.38 -9.99 -2.69
C GLY A 24 33.36 -9.54 -3.75
N LYS A 25 32.19 -10.18 -3.85
CA LYS A 25 31.07 -9.73 -4.69
C LYS A 25 30.09 -8.91 -3.87
N ARG A 26 29.73 -7.71 -4.36
CA ARG A 26 28.69 -6.86 -3.76
C ARG A 26 27.40 -7.68 -3.60
N GLY A 27 26.70 -7.48 -2.49
CA GLY A 27 25.42 -8.18 -2.23
C GLY A 27 24.34 -7.74 -3.22
N PHE A 28 24.22 -6.43 -3.41
CA PHE A 28 23.31 -5.78 -4.35
C PHE A 28 24.06 -4.73 -5.19
N ASP A 29 23.67 -4.56 -6.44
CA ASP A 29 24.23 -3.53 -7.32
C ASP A 29 23.66 -2.13 -7.02
N TYR A 30 22.37 -2.08 -6.68
CA TYR A 30 21.62 -0.85 -6.39
C TYR A 30 20.74 -1.05 -5.15
N VAL A 31 20.64 0.00 -4.31
CA VAL A 31 19.71 0.07 -3.16
C VAL A 31 18.90 1.35 -3.27
N LEU A 32 17.58 1.21 -3.31
CA LEU A 32 16.63 2.29 -3.49
C LEU A 32 15.61 2.31 -2.34
N ASP A 33 15.21 3.51 -1.96
CA ASP A 33 14.04 3.71 -1.08
C ASP A 33 12.75 3.59 -1.91
N THR A 34 11.74 2.92 -1.33
CA THR A 34 10.40 2.82 -1.92
C THR A 34 9.56 4.09 -1.68
N ALA A 35 9.92 4.94 -0.71
CA ALA A 35 9.15 6.14 -0.34
C ALA A 35 8.90 7.15 -1.48
N PRO A 36 9.85 7.42 -2.40
CA PRO A 36 9.57 8.22 -3.59
C PRO A 36 8.48 7.62 -4.48
N PHE A 37 8.37 6.29 -4.58
CA PHE A 37 7.32 5.64 -5.37
C PHE A 37 5.96 5.60 -4.65
N LEU A 38 5.94 5.65 -3.32
CA LEU A 38 4.71 5.97 -2.58
C LEU A 38 4.19 7.34 -3.04
N SER A 39 5.07 8.32 -3.25
CA SER A 39 4.66 9.65 -3.70
C SER A 39 3.97 9.64 -5.06
N VAL A 40 4.51 8.87 -6.01
CA VAL A 40 3.88 8.62 -7.32
C VAL A 40 2.50 7.98 -7.14
N CYS A 41 2.39 6.98 -6.26
CA CYS A 41 1.11 6.32 -6.02
C CYS A 41 0.06 7.25 -5.39
N LEU A 42 0.46 8.13 -4.47
CA LEU A 42 -0.44 9.12 -3.86
C LEU A 42 -1.01 10.07 -4.91
N HIS A 43 -0.16 10.55 -5.83
CA HIS A 43 -0.58 11.39 -6.94
C HIS A 43 -1.56 10.67 -7.88
N LEU A 44 -1.21 9.46 -8.33
CA LEU A 44 -2.07 8.66 -9.21
C LEU A 44 -3.40 8.26 -8.55
N ALA A 45 -3.42 8.00 -7.25
CA ALA A 45 -4.65 7.68 -6.52
C ALA A 45 -5.59 8.89 -6.42
N ALA A 46 -5.05 10.10 -6.28
CA ALA A 46 -5.84 11.33 -6.30
C ALA A 46 -6.46 11.58 -7.69
N GLN A 47 -5.69 11.34 -8.76
CA GLN A 47 -6.20 11.36 -10.13
C GLN A 47 -7.30 10.30 -10.37
N GLU A 48 -7.08 9.06 -9.93
CA GLU A 48 -8.05 7.96 -10.06
C GLU A 48 -9.38 8.32 -9.39
N LEU A 49 -9.34 8.91 -8.19
CA LEU A 49 -10.56 9.38 -7.52
C LEU A 49 -11.23 10.55 -8.26
N ALA A 50 -10.44 11.52 -8.75
CA ALA A 50 -10.98 12.65 -9.51
C ALA A 50 -11.72 12.18 -10.77
N ASP A 51 -11.18 11.18 -11.46
CA ASP A 51 -11.80 10.59 -12.65
C ASP A 51 -13.09 9.82 -12.33
N SER A 52 -13.11 9.05 -11.23
CA SER A 52 -14.33 8.37 -10.76
C SER A 52 -15.41 9.37 -10.32
N LEU A 53 -15.05 10.45 -9.62
CA LEU A 53 -16.01 11.49 -9.20
C LEU A 53 -16.62 12.23 -10.40
N ALA A 54 -15.82 12.45 -11.45
CA ALA A 54 -16.26 13.13 -12.66
C ALA A 54 -16.87 12.18 -13.71
N ASN A 55 -16.95 10.87 -13.45
CA ASN A 55 -17.36 9.83 -14.39
C ASN A 55 -16.63 9.92 -15.75
N ARG A 56 -15.31 10.22 -15.72
CA ARG A 56 -14.51 10.49 -16.93
C ARG A 56 -14.03 9.24 -17.67
N SER A 57 -14.03 8.08 -17.01
CA SER A 57 -13.47 6.86 -17.56
C SER A 57 -14.28 5.64 -17.13
N GLU A 58 -14.65 4.80 -18.09
CA GLU A 58 -15.27 3.49 -17.81
C GLU A 58 -14.30 2.52 -17.12
N LYS A 59 -12.98 2.78 -17.25
CA LYS A 59 -11.93 1.99 -16.59
C LYS A 59 -11.74 2.37 -15.12
N ALA A 60 -12.29 3.50 -14.66
CA ALA A 60 -12.13 3.99 -13.29
C ALA A 60 -12.95 3.16 -12.29
N PRO A 61 -12.46 2.95 -11.04
CA PRO A 61 -13.18 2.19 -10.05
C PRO A 61 -14.52 2.82 -9.65
N LYS A 62 -15.48 1.98 -9.26
CA LYS A 62 -16.78 2.43 -8.73
C LYS A 62 -16.61 3.02 -7.33
N LEU A 63 -17.37 4.08 -7.03
CA LEU A 63 -17.38 4.71 -5.70
C LEU A 63 -18.11 3.85 -4.65
N PRO A 64 -17.61 3.78 -3.40
CA PRO A 64 -16.32 4.30 -2.95
C PRO A 64 -15.15 3.54 -3.58
N ILE A 65 -14.08 4.24 -3.93
CA ILE A 65 -12.82 3.58 -4.28
C ILE A 65 -12.21 2.99 -3.00
N LEU A 66 -11.79 1.74 -3.04
CA LEU A 66 -11.09 1.04 -1.96
C LEU A 66 -9.61 0.97 -2.30
N THR A 67 -8.72 1.36 -1.39
CA THR A 67 -7.27 1.21 -1.60
C THR A 67 -6.88 -0.25 -1.86
N SER A 68 -5.91 -0.45 -2.75
CA SER A 68 -5.35 -1.76 -3.11
C SER A 68 -3.98 -2.08 -2.51
N GLU A 69 -3.37 -1.14 -1.78
CA GLU A 69 -1.99 -1.27 -1.29
C GLU A 69 -1.78 -2.44 -0.31
N CYS A 70 -2.86 -2.88 0.36
CA CYS A 70 -2.85 -4.00 1.30
C CYS A 70 -3.19 -5.35 0.64
N PRO A 71 -2.22 -6.27 0.43
CA PRO A 71 -2.49 -7.50 -0.33
C PRO A 71 -3.40 -8.48 0.40
N GLY A 72 -3.36 -8.50 1.75
CA GLY A 72 -4.29 -9.30 2.56
C GLY A 72 -5.75 -8.91 2.35
N PHE A 73 -6.01 -7.61 2.13
CA PHE A 73 -7.35 -7.13 1.80
C PHE A 73 -7.76 -7.49 0.36
N VAL A 74 -6.85 -7.32 -0.61
CA VAL A 74 -7.07 -7.74 -2.01
C VAL A 74 -7.42 -9.23 -2.07
N CYS A 75 -6.60 -10.09 -1.46
CA CYS A 75 -6.82 -11.53 -1.42
C CYS A 75 -8.18 -11.90 -0.79
N TYR A 76 -8.58 -11.18 0.27
CA TYR A 76 -9.89 -11.37 0.90
C TYR A 76 -11.04 -11.03 -0.05
N LEU A 77 -10.97 -9.92 -0.78
CA LEU A 77 -12.00 -9.55 -1.75
C LEU A 77 -12.09 -10.54 -2.91
N GLU A 78 -10.95 -10.93 -3.49
CA GLU A 78 -10.90 -11.87 -4.61
C GLU A 78 -11.50 -13.23 -4.28
N LYS A 79 -11.21 -13.75 -3.08
CA LYS A 79 -11.67 -15.08 -2.64
C LYS A 79 -13.11 -15.07 -2.15
N THR A 80 -13.51 -14.02 -1.43
CA THR A 80 -14.77 -14.07 -0.65
C THR A 80 -15.83 -13.13 -1.18
N HIS A 81 -15.45 -12.00 -1.78
CA HIS A 81 -16.33 -10.89 -2.13
C HIS A 81 -16.05 -10.33 -3.54
N PRO A 82 -16.07 -11.17 -4.60
CA PRO A 82 -15.72 -10.74 -5.96
C PRO A 82 -16.62 -9.62 -6.50
N ALA A 83 -17.87 -9.53 -6.03
CA ALA A 83 -18.80 -8.45 -6.38
C ALA A 83 -18.32 -7.04 -5.96
N VAL A 84 -17.31 -6.95 -5.09
CA VAL A 84 -16.74 -5.70 -4.58
C VAL A 84 -15.46 -5.31 -5.32
N LEU A 85 -14.87 -6.20 -6.14
CA LEU A 85 -13.68 -5.88 -6.95
C LEU A 85 -13.82 -4.64 -7.83
N PRO A 86 -14.99 -4.29 -8.41
CA PRO A 86 -15.13 -3.05 -9.18
C PRO A 86 -14.88 -1.77 -8.39
N HIS A 87 -14.88 -1.83 -7.05
CA HIS A 87 -14.56 -0.70 -6.17
C HIS A 87 -13.07 -0.59 -5.85
N LEU A 88 -12.27 -1.62 -6.14
CA LEU A 88 -10.87 -1.65 -5.76
C LEU A 88 -10.06 -0.77 -6.72
N SER A 89 -9.22 0.12 -6.16
CA SER A 89 -8.22 0.88 -6.92
C SER A 89 -7.39 -0.08 -7.75
N ARG A 90 -7.14 0.27 -9.02
CA ARG A 90 -6.33 -0.59 -9.89
C ARG A 90 -4.85 -0.27 -9.79
N LEU A 91 -4.48 0.73 -9.00
CA LEU A 91 -3.10 1.20 -8.91
C LEU A 91 -2.19 0.09 -8.35
N LYS A 92 -1.04 -0.11 -9.02
CA LYS A 92 0.03 -0.97 -8.50
C LYS A 92 0.55 -0.39 -7.18
N SER A 93 0.94 -1.25 -6.25
CA SER A 93 1.56 -0.79 -5.00
C SER A 93 2.95 -0.19 -5.27
N PRO A 94 3.52 0.61 -4.35
CA PRO A 94 4.85 1.20 -4.54
C PRO A 94 5.95 0.20 -4.89
N GLN A 95 5.95 -1.01 -4.30
CA GLN A 95 6.93 -2.05 -4.63
C GLN A 95 6.77 -2.59 -6.06
N ALA A 96 5.53 -2.78 -6.50
CA ALA A 96 5.23 -3.32 -7.82
C ALA A 96 5.48 -2.25 -8.89
N LEU A 97 5.16 -0.99 -8.60
CA LEU A 97 5.42 0.14 -9.48
C LEU A 97 6.92 0.36 -9.68
N LEU A 98 7.72 0.36 -8.60
CA LEU A 98 9.17 0.45 -8.68
C LEU A 98 9.77 -0.74 -9.44
N GLY A 99 9.31 -1.96 -9.17
CA GLY A 99 9.74 -3.16 -9.89
C GLY A 99 9.45 -3.09 -11.40
N THR A 100 8.25 -2.66 -11.77
CA THR A 100 7.86 -2.43 -13.17
C THR A 100 8.79 -1.41 -13.83
N LEU A 101 9.08 -0.29 -13.15
CA LEU A 101 9.95 0.75 -13.69
C LEU A 101 11.38 0.25 -13.90
N LEU A 102 11.96 -0.41 -12.90
CA LEU A 102 13.31 -0.94 -12.99
C LEU A 102 13.43 -1.97 -14.13
N LYS A 103 12.52 -2.94 -14.20
CA LYS A 103 12.58 -4.01 -15.22
C LYS A 103 12.26 -3.52 -16.64
N SER A 104 11.51 -2.44 -16.78
CA SER A 104 11.21 -1.87 -18.09
C SER A 104 12.29 -0.91 -18.60
N LEU A 105 13.04 -0.26 -17.70
CA LEU A 105 14.05 0.74 -18.08
C LEU A 105 15.50 0.26 -17.96
N LEU A 106 15.90 -0.46 -16.90
CA LEU A 106 17.30 -0.83 -16.67
C LEU A 106 17.97 -1.51 -17.87
N PRO A 107 17.35 -2.52 -18.54
CA PRO A 107 17.96 -3.16 -19.69
C PRO A 107 18.27 -2.19 -20.84
N ARG A 108 17.45 -1.15 -21.00
CA ARG A 108 17.63 -0.14 -22.07
C ARG A 108 18.85 0.76 -21.82
N TYR A 109 19.29 0.89 -20.57
CA TYR A 109 20.38 1.79 -20.17
C TYR A 109 21.70 1.07 -19.90
N ILE A 110 21.66 -0.22 -19.57
CA ILE A 110 22.85 -1.02 -19.26
C ILE A 110 23.18 -2.00 -20.40
N GLY A 111 22.19 -2.55 -21.09
CA GLY A 111 22.33 -3.55 -22.14
C GLY A 111 21.13 -4.51 -22.17
N ASP A 112 20.66 -4.89 -23.35
CA ASP A 112 19.45 -5.71 -23.50
C ASP A 112 19.59 -7.15 -22.99
N ASP A 113 20.82 -7.58 -22.67
CA ASP A 113 21.16 -8.92 -22.18
C ASP A 113 21.17 -9.04 -20.65
N ILE A 114 20.91 -7.95 -19.92
CA ILE A 114 20.87 -8.01 -18.46
C ILE A 114 19.55 -8.59 -17.95
N ASP A 115 19.66 -9.45 -16.94
CA ASP A 115 18.51 -9.93 -16.18
C ASP A 115 18.44 -9.18 -14.84
N VAL A 116 17.30 -8.56 -14.57
CA VAL A 116 17.12 -7.70 -13.40
C VAL A 116 16.43 -8.49 -12.30
N TYR A 117 17.15 -8.77 -11.22
CA TYR A 117 16.61 -9.41 -10.02
C TYR A 117 16.27 -8.36 -8.96
N HIS A 118 14.97 -8.14 -8.74
CA HIS A 118 14.43 -7.12 -7.83
C HIS A 118 13.97 -7.75 -6.51
N VAL A 119 14.63 -7.33 -5.41
CA VAL A 119 14.29 -7.72 -4.04
C VAL A 119 13.68 -6.53 -3.31
N ALA A 120 12.49 -6.73 -2.73
CA ALA A 120 11.81 -5.73 -1.93
C ALA A 120 11.86 -6.07 -0.42
N VAL A 121 12.23 -5.11 0.42
CA VAL A 121 12.16 -5.24 1.87
C VAL A 121 10.86 -4.62 2.37
N MET A 122 9.96 -5.42 2.94
CA MET A 122 8.60 -4.99 3.27
C MET A 122 8.18 -5.37 4.70
N PRO A 123 7.35 -4.58 5.40
CA PRO A 123 6.92 -4.90 6.76
C PRO A 123 5.85 -6.02 6.84
N CYS A 124 5.51 -6.67 5.72
CA CYS A 124 4.36 -7.56 5.62
C CYS A 124 4.64 -8.83 4.81
N PHE A 125 4.26 -10.00 5.33
CA PHE A 125 4.35 -11.26 4.60
C PHE A 125 3.45 -11.30 3.36
N ASP A 126 2.28 -10.65 3.40
CA ASP A 126 1.35 -10.65 2.27
C ASP A 126 1.92 -9.93 1.03
N LYS A 127 2.99 -9.13 1.18
CA LYS A 127 3.70 -8.54 0.03
C LYS A 127 4.40 -9.60 -0.83
N LYS A 128 4.75 -10.77 -0.25
CA LYS A 128 5.18 -11.96 -1.02
C LYS A 128 4.04 -12.48 -1.91
N LEU A 129 2.81 -12.51 -1.38
CA LEU A 129 1.63 -12.91 -2.15
C LEU A 129 1.36 -11.92 -3.28
N GLU A 130 1.52 -10.62 -3.04
CA GLU A 130 1.45 -9.59 -4.08
C GLU A 130 2.47 -9.84 -5.20
N ALA A 131 3.74 -10.01 -4.86
CA ALA A 131 4.81 -10.28 -5.85
C ALA A 131 4.58 -11.57 -6.66
N SER A 132 3.85 -12.54 -6.11
CA SER A 132 3.54 -13.81 -6.78
C SER A 132 2.38 -13.73 -7.80
N ARG A 133 1.72 -12.57 -7.94
CA ARG A 133 0.54 -12.40 -8.81
C ARG A 133 0.93 -12.46 -10.30
N ALA A 134 0.18 -13.22 -11.09
CA ALA A 134 0.44 -13.42 -12.52
C ALA A 134 0.32 -12.11 -13.33
N GLU A 135 -0.52 -11.18 -12.89
CA GLU A 135 -0.74 -9.86 -13.45
C GLU A 135 0.28 -8.81 -12.99
N LEU A 136 1.28 -9.19 -12.18
CA LEU A 136 2.43 -8.36 -11.80
C LEU A 136 3.69 -8.95 -12.42
N THR A 137 3.64 -9.06 -13.75
CA THR A 137 4.69 -9.59 -14.61
C THR A 137 4.82 -8.74 -15.86
N ASP A 138 5.94 -8.92 -16.57
CA ASP A 138 6.20 -8.22 -17.82
C ASP A 138 5.23 -8.55 -18.94
N ALA A 139 4.52 -9.68 -18.88
CA ALA A 139 3.43 -10.00 -19.80
C ALA A 139 2.25 -9.01 -19.75
N THR A 140 2.15 -8.18 -18.72
CA THR A 140 1.10 -7.15 -18.62
C THR A 140 1.44 -5.84 -19.34
N TRP A 141 2.72 -5.58 -19.55
CA TRP A 141 3.21 -4.32 -20.11
C TRP A 141 4.10 -4.50 -21.35
N LYS A 142 4.57 -5.71 -21.63
CA LYS A 142 5.17 -6.13 -22.91
C LYS A 142 4.15 -6.95 -23.70
N ASP A 143 4.19 -6.80 -25.02
CA ASP A 143 3.53 -7.73 -25.92
C ASP A 143 4.51 -8.91 -26.15
N VAL A 144 4.46 -9.91 -25.26
CA VAL A 144 5.33 -11.11 -25.32
C VAL A 144 4.66 -12.23 -26.11
N ASP A 145 5.45 -13.01 -26.84
CA ASP A 145 5.01 -14.30 -27.39
C ASP A 145 4.58 -15.24 -26.24
N GLN A 146 3.50 -15.99 -26.46
CA GLN A 146 2.85 -16.83 -25.44
C GLN A 146 3.74 -17.98 -24.92
N ASP A 147 4.87 -18.24 -25.58
CA ASP A 147 5.78 -19.36 -25.29
C ASP A 147 6.88 -19.04 -24.27
N ILE A 148 7.02 -17.77 -23.84
CA ILE A 148 8.02 -17.36 -22.85
C ILE A 148 7.37 -17.23 -21.46
N THR A 149 8.02 -17.80 -20.45
CA THR A 149 7.59 -17.64 -19.05
C THR A 149 7.70 -16.17 -18.63
N PRO A 150 6.61 -15.51 -18.19
CA PRO A 150 6.66 -14.10 -17.80
C PRO A 150 7.58 -13.85 -16.62
N THR A 151 8.30 -12.72 -16.67
CA THR A 151 9.18 -12.27 -15.59
C THR A 151 8.40 -11.41 -14.60
N ARG A 152 8.52 -11.70 -13.30
CA ARG A 152 7.81 -10.95 -12.24
C ARG A 152 8.32 -9.53 -12.13
N ASP A 153 7.45 -8.57 -11.79
CA ASP A 153 7.87 -7.19 -11.50
C ASP A 153 8.73 -7.13 -10.21
N VAL A 154 8.48 -8.03 -9.25
CA VAL A 154 9.24 -8.21 -8.01
C VAL A 154 9.58 -9.70 -7.85
N ASP A 155 10.85 -10.05 -7.81
CA ASP A 155 11.28 -11.46 -7.78
C ASP A 155 11.24 -12.05 -6.38
N CYS A 156 11.62 -11.24 -5.39
CA CYS A 156 11.68 -11.66 -4.01
C CYS A 156 11.19 -10.55 -3.09
N VAL A 157 10.46 -10.92 -2.04
CA VAL A 157 10.13 -10.02 -0.95
C VAL A 157 10.67 -10.63 0.33
N ILE A 158 11.49 -9.88 1.05
CA ILE A 158 11.95 -10.21 2.39
C ILE A 158 11.34 -9.25 3.39
N THR A 159 11.07 -9.73 4.59
CA THR A 159 10.50 -8.90 5.65
C THR A 159 11.58 -8.18 6.45
N THR A 160 11.20 -7.15 7.21
CA THR A 160 12.09 -6.47 8.16
C THR A 160 12.79 -7.47 9.09
N ARG A 161 12.03 -8.46 9.58
CA ARG A 161 12.56 -9.57 10.38
C ARG A 161 13.57 -10.42 9.60
N GLU A 162 13.24 -10.83 8.37
CA GLU A 162 14.11 -11.67 7.55
C GLU A 162 15.40 -10.93 7.16
N LEU A 163 15.36 -9.61 6.98
CA LEU A 163 16.57 -8.81 6.74
C LEU A 163 17.53 -8.86 7.94
N LEU A 164 17.01 -8.78 9.17
CA LEU A 164 17.82 -8.89 10.38
C LEU A 164 18.32 -10.31 10.62
N GLN A 165 17.51 -11.33 10.30
CA GLN A 165 17.95 -12.72 10.29
C GLN A 165 19.07 -12.96 9.27
N LEU A 166 18.99 -12.32 8.10
CA LEU A 166 20.05 -12.39 7.10
C LEU A 166 21.33 -11.71 7.60
N ALA A 167 21.24 -10.57 8.27
CA ALA A 167 22.39 -9.91 8.88
C ALA A 167 23.06 -10.82 9.93
N ASP A 168 22.27 -11.39 10.84
CA ASP A 168 22.73 -12.32 11.88
C ASP A 168 23.36 -13.59 11.29
N PHE A 169 22.74 -14.18 10.26
CA PHE A 169 23.29 -15.33 9.53
C PHE A 169 24.63 -15.04 8.83
N ARG A 170 24.94 -13.76 8.58
CA ARG A 170 26.22 -13.30 8.03
C ARG A 170 27.17 -12.75 9.10
N ASP A 171 26.88 -12.99 10.36
CA ASP A 171 27.63 -12.50 11.52
C ASP A 171 27.76 -10.95 11.53
N VAL A 172 26.72 -10.25 11.05
CA VAL A 172 26.65 -8.78 11.02
C VAL A 172 25.66 -8.27 12.07
N ASP A 173 26.17 -7.62 13.11
CA ASP A 173 25.34 -6.85 14.04
C ASP A 173 24.93 -5.51 13.42
N PHE A 174 23.70 -5.44 12.93
CA PHE A 174 23.14 -4.23 12.32
C PHE A 174 23.29 -3.00 13.22
N SER A 175 23.16 -3.14 14.55
CA SER A 175 23.19 -2.00 15.48
C SER A 175 24.54 -1.28 15.51
N THR A 176 25.61 -1.99 15.13
CA THR A 176 27.00 -1.50 15.10
C THR A 176 27.41 -0.89 13.77
N LEU A 177 26.61 -1.03 12.72
CA LEU A 177 26.90 -0.44 11.42
C LEU A 177 26.97 1.09 11.53
N SER A 178 27.95 1.68 10.85
CA SER A 178 28.14 3.13 10.95
C SER A 178 27.05 3.89 10.20
N PRO A 179 26.53 4.99 10.77
CA PRO A 179 25.39 5.73 10.21
C PRO A 179 25.77 6.72 9.10
N LYS A 180 27.04 6.81 8.69
CA LYS A 180 27.47 7.77 7.66
C LYS A 180 27.11 7.26 6.26
N ALA A 181 26.80 8.18 5.35
CA ALA A 181 26.58 7.88 3.93
C ALA A 181 27.74 7.09 3.31
N LEU A 182 27.42 6.16 2.41
CA LEU A 182 28.41 5.48 1.58
C LEU A 182 28.82 6.38 0.40
N PRO A 183 30.10 6.79 0.30
CA PRO A 183 30.54 7.72 -0.75
C PRO A 183 30.45 7.13 -2.16
N ASN A 184 30.46 5.79 -2.29
CA ASN A 184 30.46 5.08 -3.56
C ASN A 184 29.10 4.45 -3.89
N LYS A 185 28.00 4.89 -3.27
CA LYS A 185 26.65 4.44 -3.63
C LYS A 185 26.31 4.95 -5.03
N ILE A 186 26.03 4.03 -5.95
CA ILE A 186 25.65 4.32 -7.33
C ILE A 186 24.14 4.11 -7.45
N LEU A 187 23.46 5.04 -8.14
CA LEU A 187 22.05 4.87 -8.51
C LEU A 187 21.94 4.17 -9.87
N PRO A 188 20.84 3.46 -10.15
CA PRO A 188 20.54 2.96 -11.48
C PRO A 188 20.77 4.04 -12.55
N PRO A 189 21.40 3.72 -13.70
CA PRO A 189 21.71 4.70 -14.74
C PRO A 189 20.46 5.05 -15.58
N ILE A 190 19.34 5.34 -14.91
CA ILE A 190 18.08 5.76 -15.53
C ILE A 190 17.93 7.27 -15.26
N PRO A 191 18.14 8.15 -16.26
CA PRO A 191 18.16 9.60 -16.06
C PRO A 191 16.86 10.16 -15.45
N ALA A 192 15.70 9.69 -15.90
CA ALA A 192 14.40 10.10 -15.37
C ALA A 192 14.27 9.75 -13.88
N LEU A 193 14.68 8.54 -13.50
CA LEU A 193 14.67 8.09 -12.11
C LEU A 193 15.67 8.87 -11.25
N GLN A 194 16.88 9.13 -11.75
CA GLN A 194 17.89 9.91 -11.01
C GLN A 194 17.42 11.34 -10.75
N THR A 195 16.91 12.01 -11.78
CA THR A 195 16.31 13.35 -11.66
C THR A 195 15.17 13.34 -10.65
N PHE A 196 14.28 12.36 -10.74
CA PHE A 196 13.17 12.20 -9.80
C PHE A 196 13.67 12.00 -8.37
N LEU A 197 14.63 11.10 -8.12
CA LEU A 197 15.16 10.84 -6.78
C LEU A 197 15.92 12.04 -6.18
N LEU A 198 16.63 12.82 -7.01
CA LEU A 198 17.30 14.05 -6.56
C LEU A 198 16.31 15.18 -6.22
N GLY A 199 15.19 15.24 -6.94
CA GLY A 199 14.11 16.21 -6.73
C GLY A 199 13.05 15.78 -5.72
N ALA A 200 12.92 14.48 -5.45
CA ALA A 200 11.93 13.89 -4.55
C ALA A 200 12.39 14.04 -3.09
N ARG A 201 12.24 15.24 -2.53
CA ARG A 201 12.02 15.32 -1.09
C ARG A 201 10.65 14.69 -0.79
N ASN A 202 10.62 13.69 0.10
CA ASN A 202 9.50 12.79 0.36
C ASN A 202 8.16 13.55 0.48
N LEU A 203 7.08 13.08 -0.18
CA LEU A 203 5.73 13.65 0.04
C LEU A 203 5.22 13.47 1.48
N LYS A 204 5.87 12.62 2.28
CA LYS A 204 5.62 12.54 3.73
C LYS A 204 5.86 13.88 4.42
N ASP A 205 6.84 14.66 3.96
CA ASP A 205 7.17 15.98 4.54
C ASP A 205 6.02 16.99 4.41
N GLU A 206 5.10 16.78 3.45
CA GLU A 206 3.94 17.64 3.23
C GLU A 206 2.74 17.33 4.15
N GLN A 207 2.79 16.24 4.92
CA GLN A 207 1.68 15.80 5.77
C GLN A 207 1.48 16.67 7.03
N SER A 208 2.23 17.76 7.13
CA SER A 208 2.32 18.74 8.23
C SER A 208 1.11 19.68 8.40
N LEU A 209 -0.10 19.32 7.95
CA LEU A 209 -1.32 20.13 8.17
C LEU A 209 -2.12 19.71 9.42
N GLY A 210 -1.50 18.99 10.35
CA GLY A 210 -2.10 18.61 11.63
C GLY A 210 -3.18 17.54 11.53
N LEU A 211 -3.29 16.86 10.38
CA LEU A 211 -4.20 15.73 10.19
C LEU A 211 -3.55 14.43 10.70
N GLN A 212 -4.35 13.52 11.26
CA GLN A 212 -3.84 12.22 11.69
C GLN A 212 -3.47 11.32 10.50
N VAL A 213 -2.18 11.31 10.17
CA VAL A 213 -1.60 10.37 9.20
C VAL A 213 -1.72 8.94 9.75
N GLY A 214 -2.24 8.04 8.92
CA GLY A 214 -2.26 6.62 9.22
C GLY A 214 -0.95 5.94 8.85
N THR A 215 -0.69 4.77 9.42
CA THR A 215 0.47 3.90 9.16
C THR A 215 0.35 3.09 7.85
N SER A 216 -0.44 3.58 6.89
CA SER A 216 -0.83 2.97 5.59
C SER A 216 -0.18 3.64 4.39
N GLY A 217 0.76 4.57 4.62
CA GLY A 217 1.33 5.40 3.55
C GLY A 217 0.54 6.68 3.23
N GLY A 218 -0.59 6.94 3.91
CA GLY A 218 -1.23 8.26 3.90
C GLY A 218 -2.00 8.60 2.62
N TYR A 219 -2.53 7.60 1.91
CA TYR A 219 -3.36 7.80 0.71
C TYR A 219 -4.54 8.72 0.98
N LEU A 220 -5.34 8.41 2.01
CA LEU A 220 -6.54 9.19 2.31
C LEU A 220 -6.20 10.65 2.60
N VAL A 221 -5.20 10.90 3.45
CA VAL A 221 -4.80 12.25 3.86
C VAL A 221 -4.31 13.05 2.65
N SER A 222 -3.46 12.45 1.82
CA SER A 222 -2.91 13.11 0.63
C SER A 222 -3.99 13.49 -0.37
N ILE A 223 -4.94 12.58 -0.63
CA ILE A 223 -6.08 12.83 -1.51
C ILE A 223 -6.99 13.92 -0.91
N MET A 224 -7.25 13.87 0.41
CA MET A 224 -8.08 14.86 1.09
C MET A 224 -7.48 16.27 1.00
N GLN A 225 -6.16 16.40 1.18
CA GLN A 225 -5.44 17.66 1.02
C GLN A 225 -5.50 18.18 -0.42
N GLU A 226 -5.36 17.32 -1.42
CA GLU A 226 -5.53 17.72 -2.82
C GLU A 226 -6.93 18.26 -3.11
N LEU A 227 -7.95 17.56 -2.62
CA LEU A 227 -9.34 18.00 -2.78
C LEU A 227 -9.60 19.31 -2.04
N GLN A 228 -9.04 19.49 -0.84
CA GLN A 228 -9.16 20.75 -0.12
C GLN A 228 -8.60 21.95 -0.90
N LEU A 229 -7.47 21.78 -1.60
CA LEU A 229 -6.92 22.83 -2.46
C LEU A 229 -7.85 23.20 -3.62
N LYS A 230 -8.52 22.20 -4.21
CA LYS A 230 -9.54 22.41 -5.26
C LYS A 230 -10.82 23.08 -4.73
N HIS A 231 -11.04 23.04 -3.42
CA HIS A 231 -12.18 23.66 -2.73
C HIS A 231 -11.71 24.77 -1.78
N THR A 232 -11.25 25.90 -2.32
CA THR A 232 -10.68 27.01 -1.51
C THR A 232 -11.61 27.44 -0.38
N GLY A 233 -11.06 27.56 0.83
CA GLY A 233 -11.80 27.92 2.04
C GLY A 233 -12.50 26.76 2.75
N SER A 234 -12.51 25.55 2.16
CA SER A 234 -13.07 24.34 2.78
C SER A 234 -12.32 23.92 4.05
N LYS A 235 -13.03 23.19 4.92
CA LYS A 235 -12.51 22.68 6.20
C LYS A 235 -12.55 21.16 6.21
N ILE A 236 -11.50 20.54 6.74
CA ILE A 236 -11.46 19.10 6.98
C ILE A 236 -11.83 18.85 8.44
N ILE A 237 -12.78 17.95 8.69
CA ILE A 237 -13.11 17.47 10.03
C ILE A 237 -12.76 15.99 10.14
N GLU A 238 -12.02 15.65 11.19
CA GLU A 238 -11.78 14.26 11.60
C GLU A 238 -12.81 13.80 12.63
N LYS A 239 -13.39 12.62 12.39
CA LYS A 239 -14.28 11.95 13.34
C LYS A 239 -13.76 10.57 13.65
N LYS A 240 -13.51 10.30 14.93
CA LYS A 240 -13.19 8.96 15.41
C LYS A 240 -14.39 8.04 15.18
N GLY A 241 -14.12 6.90 14.56
CA GLY A 241 -15.10 5.85 14.37
C GLY A 241 -15.31 5.03 15.64
N ARG A 242 -15.74 3.78 15.46
CA ARG A 242 -16.05 2.86 16.57
C ARG A 242 -14.85 2.50 17.44
N ASN A 243 -13.64 2.62 16.91
CA ASN A 243 -12.37 2.34 17.59
C ASN A 243 -11.25 3.16 16.91
N SER A 244 -10.03 3.08 17.42
CA SER A 244 -8.86 3.80 16.90
C SER A 244 -8.47 3.42 15.46
N ASP A 245 -8.90 2.24 15.01
CA ASP A 245 -8.65 1.71 13.66
C ASP A 245 -9.69 2.19 12.63
N VAL A 246 -10.66 3.01 13.05
CA VAL A 246 -11.64 3.64 12.14
C VAL A 246 -11.60 5.15 12.33
N MET A 247 -11.34 5.87 11.25
CA MET A 247 -11.36 7.34 11.21
C MET A 247 -12.15 7.79 9.99
N GLU A 248 -12.98 8.80 10.15
CA GLU A 248 -13.70 9.45 9.05
C GLU A 248 -13.16 10.85 8.86
N PHE A 249 -13.06 11.26 7.59
CA PHE A 249 -12.61 12.58 7.20
C PHE A 249 -13.69 13.19 6.30
N ILE A 250 -14.18 14.35 6.70
CA ILE A 250 -15.25 15.06 6.01
C ILE A 250 -14.70 16.39 5.52
N LEU A 251 -14.83 16.64 4.22
CA LEU A 251 -14.56 17.94 3.64
C LEU A 251 -15.85 18.77 3.64
N LEU A 252 -15.83 19.90 4.32
CA LEU A 252 -16.95 20.82 4.42
C LEU A 252 -16.72 22.06 3.55
N SER A 253 -17.81 22.66 3.07
CA SER A 253 -17.81 23.98 2.43
C SER A 253 -17.21 25.07 3.34
N ALA A 254 -16.91 26.23 2.76
CA ALA A 254 -16.22 27.31 3.48
C ALA A 254 -17.00 27.85 4.70
N ASP A 255 -18.34 27.83 4.61
CA ASP A 255 -19.24 28.16 5.72
C ASP A 255 -19.26 27.07 6.82
N GLY A 256 -18.84 25.84 6.52
CA GLY A 256 -18.85 24.70 7.43
C GLY A 256 -20.18 23.95 7.50
N GLU A 257 -21.15 24.27 6.64
CA GLU A 257 -22.52 23.76 6.75
C GLU A 257 -22.79 22.57 5.80
N ALA A 258 -22.18 22.54 4.61
CA ALA A 258 -22.41 21.50 3.62
C ALA A 258 -21.25 20.49 3.54
N GLU A 259 -21.58 19.20 3.58
CA GLU A 259 -20.63 18.12 3.29
C GLU A 259 -20.35 18.07 1.78
N ILE A 260 -19.11 18.35 1.37
CA ILE A 260 -18.65 18.23 -0.01
C ILE A 260 -18.40 16.75 -0.32
N LEU A 261 -17.62 16.08 0.52
CA LEU A 261 -17.28 14.67 0.37
C LEU A 261 -16.84 14.06 1.69
N LYS A 262 -16.89 12.73 1.73
CA LYS A 262 -16.57 11.93 2.91
C LYS A 262 -15.66 10.77 2.53
N MET A 263 -14.61 10.58 3.32
CA MET A 263 -13.68 9.47 3.20
C MET A 263 -13.54 8.78 4.54
N ALA A 264 -13.09 7.53 4.54
CA ALA A 264 -12.84 6.82 5.78
C ALA A 264 -11.67 5.85 5.69
N ARG A 265 -11.03 5.64 6.84
CA ARG A 265 -9.97 4.67 7.05
C ARG A 265 -10.52 3.50 7.85
N PHE A 266 -10.22 2.28 7.43
CA PHE A 266 -10.65 1.05 8.09
C PHE A 266 -9.48 0.07 8.21
N TYR A 267 -8.92 -0.05 9.41
CA TYR A 267 -7.88 -1.02 9.70
C TYR A 267 -8.43 -2.23 10.45
N GLY A 268 -7.88 -3.41 10.17
CA GLY A 268 -8.30 -4.67 10.79
C GLY A 268 -9.54 -5.29 10.16
N PHE A 269 -9.50 -6.61 9.93
CA PHE A 269 -10.60 -7.36 9.30
C PHE A 269 -11.99 -7.19 9.94
N ARG A 270 -12.05 -6.98 11.26
CA ARG A 270 -13.33 -6.70 11.97
C ARG A 270 -14.02 -5.45 11.44
N ASN A 271 -13.26 -4.41 11.12
CA ASN A 271 -13.79 -3.17 10.57
C ASN A 271 -14.09 -3.33 9.08
N ILE A 272 -13.20 -4.00 8.33
CA ILE A 272 -13.36 -4.29 6.89
C ILE A 272 -14.66 -5.06 6.59
N GLN A 273 -14.98 -6.08 7.38
CA GLN A 273 -16.20 -6.87 7.21
C GLN A 273 -17.48 -6.02 7.28
N ASN A 274 -17.48 -4.92 8.03
CA ASN A 274 -18.63 -4.00 8.10
C ASN A 274 -18.73 -3.16 6.82
N LEU A 275 -17.61 -2.62 6.35
CA LEU A 275 -17.55 -1.86 5.10
C LEU A 275 -18.00 -2.72 3.92
N VAL A 276 -17.39 -3.89 3.75
CA VAL A 276 -17.64 -4.77 2.60
C VAL A 276 -19.08 -5.28 2.57
N ARG A 277 -19.73 -5.52 3.72
CA ARG A 277 -21.15 -5.88 3.76
C ARG A 277 -22.07 -4.80 3.20
N LYS A 278 -21.73 -3.52 3.35
CA LYS A 278 -22.52 -2.39 2.85
C LYS A 278 -22.37 -2.18 1.33
N LEU A 279 -21.27 -2.65 0.74
CA LEU A 279 -20.97 -2.52 -0.68
C LEU A 279 -21.53 -3.65 -1.54
N LYS A 280 -22.04 -4.72 -0.91
CA LYS A 280 -22.62 -5.82 -1.66
C LYS A 280 -23.96 -5.41 -2.26
N PRO A 281 -24.27 -5.86 -3.50
CA PRO A 281 -25.61 -5.74 -4.04
C PRO A 281 -26.63 -6.33 -3.08
N ALA A 282 -27.77 -5.66 -2.92
CA ALA A 282 -28.86 -6.19 -2.11
C ALA A 282 -29.26 -7.57 -2.64
N LYS A 283 -29.15 -8.60 -1.80
CA LYS A 283 -29.62 -9.94 -2.17
C LYS A 283 -31.14 -9.87 -2.39
N LEU A 284 -31.59 -10.07 -3.62
CA LEU A 284 -33.00 -10.36 -3.92
C LEU A 284 -33.40 -11.59 -3.11
N ARG A 285 -34.19 -11.40 -2.06
CA ARG A 285 -34.77 -12.50 -1.29
C ARG A 285 -35.84 -13.17 -2.16
N MET A 286 -35.44 -14.16 -2.95
CA MET A 286 -36.38 -15.09 -3.57
C MET A 286 -36.79 -16.10 -2.49
N LEU A 287 -38.04 -16.04 -2.05
CA LEU A 287 -38.62 -17.05 -1.18
C LEU A 287 -38.73 -18.38 -1.96
N PRO A 288 -38.36 -19.53 -1.38
CA PRO A 288 -38.58 -20.82 -2.02
C PRO A 288 -40.09 -21.09 -2.12
N GLY A 289 -40.61 -21.26 -3.34
CA GLY A 289 -41.95 -21.80 -3.57
C GLY A 289 -43.08 -20.83 -3.92
N GLY A 290 -42.81 -19.60 -4.37
CA GLY A 290 -43.87 -18.67 -4.81
C GLY A 290 -43.69 -18.26 -6.26
N ALA A 291 -44.55 -18.75 -7.15
CA ALA A 291 -44.75 -18.15 -8.47
C ALA A 291 -44.89 -16.63 -8.32
N ALA A 292 -44.20 -15.88 -9.17
CA ALA A 292 -44.13 -14.42 -9.12
C ALA A 292 -45.53 -13.78 -9.08
N ARG A 293 -46.02 -13.46 -7.87
CA ARG A 293 -47.19 -12.62 -7.69
C ARG A 293 -46.70 -11.23 -7.31
N LYS A 294 -46.78 -10.29 -8.26
CA LYS A 294 -46.72 -8.85 -7.98
C LYS A 294 -47.81 -8.53 -6.96
N VAL A 295 -47.43 -8.37 -5.69
CA VAL A 295 -48.31 -7.80 -4.68
C VAL A 295 -48.19 -6.28 -4.79
N VAL A 296 -49.15 -5.68 -5.49
CA VAL A 296 -49.44 -4.24 -5.40
C VAL A 296 -50.35 -4.07 -4.19
N GLY A 297 -49.87 -3.43 -3.12
CA GLY A 297 -50.71 -3.21 -1.93
C GLY A 297 -50.05 -2.60 -0.70
N LYS A 298 -50.01 -1.26 -0.69
CA LYS A 298 -50.22 -0.32 0.44
C LYS A 298 -49.35 -0.38 1.73
N THR A 299 -48.64 0.74 1.89
CA THR A 299 -48.37 1.52 3.13
C THR A 299 -47.53 0.88 4.23
N ALA A 300 -46.21 1.03 4.11
CA ALA A 300 -45.33 1.26 5.26
C ALA A 300 -44.64 2.62 5.05
N ARG A 301 -44.72 3.50 6.06
CA ARG A 301 -44.11 4.84 6.09
C ARG A 301 -42.63 4.76 5.71
N ALA A 302 -42.25 5.36 4.58
CA ALA A 302 -40.87 5.67 4.26
C ALA A 302 -40.41 6.89 5.07
N PRO A 303 -39.19 6.91 5.65
CA PRO A 303 -38.60 8.16 6.09
C PRO A 303 -38.25 8.98 4.85
N THR A 304 -38.57 10.26 4.90
CA THR A 304 -38.36 11.27 3.85
C THR A 304 -36.89 11.35 3.45
N ALA A 305 -36.56 10.84 2.26
CA ALA A 305 -35.31 11.13 1.58
C ALA A 305 -35.41 12.53 0.95
N ARG A 306 -34.56 13.45 1.41
CA ARG A 306 -34.29 14.70 0.69
C ARG A 306 -33.66 14.36 -0.66
N ALA A 307 -34.19 14.95 -1.72
CA ALA A 307 -33.66 14.86 -3.06
C ALA A 307 -32.26 15.50 -3.10
N GLY A 308 -31.25 14.67 -3.38
CA GLY A 308 -29.88 15.04 -3.68
C GLY A 308 -29.35 14.02 -4.68
N THR A 309 -28.78 14.52 -5.76
CA THR A 309 -28.29 13.84 -6.97
C THR A 309 -27.51 12.54 -6.71
N SER A 310 -27.97 11.47 -7.38
CA SER A 310 -27.28 10.20 -7.70
C SER A 310 -26.15 9.75 -6.75
N SER A 311 -26.49 9.18 -5.59
CA SER A 311 -25.61 8.28 -4.85
C SER A 311 -26.06 6.84 -5.06
N SER A 312 -25.22 6.03 -5.71
CA SER A 312 -25.41 4.59 -5.80
C SER A 312 -25.50 3.99 -4.41
N VAL A 313 -26.50 3.15 -4.19
CA VAL A 313 -26.77 2.42 -2.94
C VAL A 313 -25.52 1.63 -2.52
N GLY A 314 -24.74 2.17 -1.59
CA GLY A 314 -23.54 1.51 -1.06
C GLY A 314 -22.47 2.48 -0.54
N SER A 315 -22.60 2.87 0.73
CA SER A 315 -21.68 3.75 1.50
C SER A 315 -21.72 5.24 1.15
N GLU A 316 -21.75 6.09 2.19
CA GLU A 316 -21.66 7.57 2.07
C GLU A 316 -20.26 8.07 1.68
N TYR A 317 -19.28 7.16 1.50
CA TYR A 317 -17.90 7.51 1.23
C TYR A 317 -17.63 7.57 -0.28
N CYS A 318 -16.74 8.47 -0.71
CA CYS A 318 -16.16 8.44 -2.05
C CYS A 318 -14.85 7.64 -2.10
N TYR A 319 -14.15 7.52 -0.97
CA TYR A 319 -12.88 6.80 -0.87
C TYR A 319 -12.77 6.11 0.49
N ALA A 320 -12.23 4.89 0.51
CA ALA A 320 -11.91 4.18 1.73
C ALA A 320 -10.49 3.60 1.69
N GLU A 321 -9.68 4.00 2.67
CA GLU A 321 -8.36 3.42 2.92
C GLU A 321 -8.49 2.21 3.84
N VAL A 322 -7.95 1.08 3.41
CA VAL A 322 -8.23 -0.23 4.00
C VAL A 322 -6.94 -1.02 4.22
N MET A 323 -6.72 -1.42 5.47
CA MET A 323 -5.58 -2.25 5.87
C MET A 323 -6.04 -3.49 6.63
N ALA A 324 -5.54 -4.67 6.25
CA ALA A 324 -5.86 -5.94 6.91
C ALA A 324 -5.40 -5.97 8.37
N CYS A 325 -4.23 -5.39 8.66
CA CYS A 325 -3.67 -5.30 10.01
C CYS A 325 -4.31 -4.14 10.80
N PRO A 326 -4.70 -4.37 12.07
CA PRO A 326 -4.93 -3.28 13.03
C PRO A 326 -3.64 -2.47 13.21
N GLY A 327 -3.73 -1.15 13.26
CA GLY A 327 -2.55 -0.28 13.29
C GLY A 327 -1.74 -0.25 11.98
N GLY A 328 -2.27 -0.74 10.85
CA GLY A 328 -1.65 -0.60 9.52
C GLY A 328 -0.30 -1.32 9.36
N CYS A 329 0.59 -0.78 8.52
CA CYS A 329 1.81 -1.46 8.09
C CYS A 329 2.89 -1.54 9.18
N THR A 330 2.90 -0.63 10.15
CA THR A 330 3.83 -0.67 11.30
C THR A 330 3.61 -1.89 12.19
N ASN A 331 2.39 -2.43 12.21
CA ASN A 331 2.04 -3.69 12.86
C ASN A 331 1.93 -4.88 11.87
N GLY A 332 2.57 -4.77 10.70
CA GLY A 332 2.58 -5.83 9.70
C GLY A 332 3.09 -7.18 10.25
N GLY A 333 2.69 -8.27 9.59
CA GLY A 333 3.10 -9.62 10.00
C GLY A 333 4.61 -9.83 9.97
N GLY A 334 5.32 -9.15 9.06
CA GLY A 334 6.77 -9.26 8.87
C GLY A 334 7.61 -8.36 9.78
N GLN A 335 6.97 -7.58 10.65
CA GLN A 335 7.65 -6.69 11.58
C GLN A 335 8.19 -7.45 12.79
N LEU A 336 9.13 -6.81 13.49
CA LEU A 336 9.59 -7.27 14.79
C LEU A 336 8.43 -7.26 15.81
N LYS A 337 8.40 -8.29 16.64
CA LYS A 337 7.52 -8.44 17.80
C LYS A 337 8.36 -8.27 19.06
N PHE A 338 7.71 -7.83 20.14
CA PHE A 338 8.39 -7.45 21.38
C PHE A 338 9.19 -8.58 22.04
N ASP A 339 8.90 -9.82 21.69
CA ASP A 339 9.53 -11.06 22.17
C ASP A 339 10.60 -11.63 21.21
N ASP A 340 10.98 -10.88 20.18
CA ASP A 340 12.05 -11.28 19.27
C ASP A 340 13.43 -11.20 19.92
N SER A 341 14.29 -12.17 19.59
CA SER A 341 15.67 -12.26 20.07
C SER A 341 16.54 -11.04 19.72
N PHE A 342 16.15 -10.28 18.69
CA PHE A 342 16.81 -9.04 18.29
C PHE A 342 16.56 -7.87 19.26
N ILE A 343 15.64 -8.02 20.22
CA ILE A 343 15.26 -6.97 21.17
C ILE A 343 15.91 -7.27 22.53
N VAL A 344 16.97 -6.54 22.84
CA VAL A 344 17.82 -6.73 24.04
C VAL A 344 17.07 -6.51 25.37
N ASP A 345 15.92 -5.84 25.35
CA ASP A 345 15.07 -5.54 26.53
C ASP A 345 13.84 -6.48 26.67
N SER A 346 13.83 -7.68 26.07
CA SER A 346 12.67 -8.58 26.18
C SER A 346 12.52 -9.09 27.62
N VAL A 347 11.69 -8.43 28.43
CA VAL A 347 11.28 -8.89 29.76
C VAL A 347 10.33 -10.07 29.57
N ALA A 348 10.88 -11.23 29.23
CA ALA A 348 10.13 -12.48 29.16
C ALA A 348 10.43 -13.33 30.41
N GLN A 349 9.90 -12.90 31.55
CA GLN A 349 9.68 -13.80 32.68
C GLN A 349 8.22 -13.73 33.16
N ALA A 350 7.52 -14.86 32.95
CA ALA A 350 6.62 -15.55 33.90
C ALA A 350 5.08 -15.55 33.68
N THR A 351 4.55 -16.79 33.86
CA THR A 351 3.29 -17.30 34.45
C THR A 351 1.92 -16.62 34.24
N ALA A 352 0.84 -17.41 34.43
CA ALA A 352 -0.55 -17.27 33.95
C ALA A 352 -1.29 -15.91 34.04
N ASN A 353 -0.76 -14.89 34.73
CA ASN A 353 -1.17 -13.47 34.56
C ASN A 353 -0.58 -12.84 33.27
N ALA A 354 0.21 -13.61 32.53
CA ALA A 354 0.95 -13.21 31.33
C ALA A 354 0.08 -12.65 30.21
N ALA A 355 -1.14 -13.16 29.94
CA ALA A 355 -1.85 -12.77 28.72
C ALA A 355 -2.27 -11.27 28.68
N VAL A 356 -2.56 -10.66 29.83
CA VAL A 356 -2.89 -9.23 29.91
C VAL A 356 -1.61 -8.38 29.89
N ALA A 357 -0.56 -8.81 30.59
CA ALA A 357 0.75 -8.17 30.57
C ALA A 357 1.35 -8.17 29.16
N LEU A 358 1.36 -9.33 28.48
CA LEU A 358 1.81 -9.51 27.10
C LEU A 358 1.04 -8.62 26.11
N ARG A 359 -0.27 -8.45 26.29
CA ARG A 359 -1.06 -7.52 25.45
C ARG A 359 -0.69 -6.06 25.70
N SER A 360 -0.44 -5.69 26.96
CA SER A 360 0.01 -4.35 27.33
C SER A 360 1.38 -4.05 26.75
N GLU A 361 2.30 -5.02 26.82
CA GLU A 361 3.65 -4.94 26.26
C GLU A 361 3.63 -4.88 24.74
N ALA A 362 2.82 -5.72 24.08
CA ALA A 362 2.65 -5.66 22.62
C ALA A 362 2.12 -4.29 22.17
N LYS A 363 1.19 -3.69 22.92
CA LYS A 363 0.68 -2.35 22.64
C LYS A 363 1.75 -1.27 22.89
N ALA A 364 2.52 -1.37 23.96
CA ALA A 364 3.62 -0.45 24.25
C ALA A 364 4.74 -0.55 23.19
N TRP A 365 5.05 -1.77 22.74
CA TRP A 365 5.97 -2.01 21.62
C TRP A 365 5.48 -1.36 20.35
N LEU A 366 4.22 -1.58 19.96
CA LEU A 366 3.66 -0.92 18.79
C LEU A 366 3.69 0.60 18.93
N GLY A 367 3.42 1.15 20.12
CA GLY A 367 3.57 2.58 20.39
C GLY A 367 4.99 3.09 20.13
N ARG A 368 6.02 2.35 20.54
CA ARG A 368 7.43 2.69 20.25
C ARG A 368 7.77 2.58 18.76
N VAL A 369 7.20 1.59 18.06
CA VAL A 369 7.39 1.45 16.61
C VAL A 369 6.72 2.60 15.86
N ASP A 370 5.50 2.98 16.23
CA ASP A 370 4.80 4.12 15.65
C ASP A 370 5.54 5.42 15.96
N GLU A 371 5.99 5.63 17.20
CA GLU A 371 6.82 6.78 17.58
C GLU A 371 8.07 6.86 16.71
N ALA A 372 8.85 5.79 16.57
CA ALA A 372 10.04 5.77 15.72
C ALA A 372 9.72 6.00 14.23
N TYR A 373 8.55 5.57 13.77
CA TYR A 373 8.12 5.75 12.38
C TYR A 373 7.73 7.20 12.06
N PHE A 374 7.17 7.93 13.04
CA PHE A 374 6.70 9.31 12.86
C PHE A 374 7.66 10.37 13.46
N SER A 375 8.56 10.02 14.37
CA SER A 375 9.51 10.97 14.98
C SER A 375 10.51 11.52 13.96
N ALA A 376 10.82 10.73 12.92
CA ALA A 376 11.63 11.20 11.80
C ALA A 376 10.98 12.36 11.03
N ASP A 377 9.66 12.47 11.07
CA ASP A 377 8.92 13.57 10.44
C ASP A 377 9.02 14.85 11.29
N GLU A 378 9.32 14.77 12.60
CA GLU A 378 9.41 15.93 13.50
C GLU A 378 10.74 16.71 13.37
N ASP A 379 11.87 16.04 13.13
CA ASP A 379 13.18 16.69 12.95
C ASP A 379 13.20 17.63 11.71
N ALA A 380 12.34 17.39 10.72
CA ALA A 380 12.17 18.27 9.55
C ALA A 380 11.34 19.53 9.85
N ILE A 381 10.54 19.54 10.93
CA ILE A 381 9.56 20.58 11.27
C ILE A 381 10.21 21.82 11.89
N GLU A 382 11.39 21.69 12.51
CA GLU A 382 12.02 22.77 13.29
C GLU A 382 12.44 24.00 12.48
N THR A 383 12.39 23.96 11.14
CA THR A 383 12.82 25.05 10.25
C THR A 383 11.72 25.98 9.71
N GLY A 384 10.46 25.80 10.13
CA GLY A 384 9.44 26.86 10.18
C GLY A 384 9.15 27.67 8.89
N ARG A 385 8.79 27.05 7.76
CA ARG A 385 8.32 27.81 6.57
C ARG A 385 7.15 27.15 5.81
N LYS A 386 5.91 27.50 6.20
CA LYS A 386 4.66 27.08 5.51
C LYS A 386 4.58 27.50 4.04
N ASP A 387 5.12 28.66 3.68
CA ASP A 387 5.09 29.16 2.28
C ASP A 387 6.05 28.43 1.33
N LEU A 388 7.07 27.74 1.84
CA LEU A 388 7.92 26.86 1.02
C LEU A 388 7.24 25.53 0.69
N ILE A 389 6.32 25.06 1.54
CA ILE A 389 5.68 23.75 1.39
C ILE A 389 4.81 23.71 0.13
N VAL A 390 3.99 24.76 -0.09
CA VAL A 390 3.10 24.87 -1.26
C VAL A 390 3.88 25.06 -2.56
N ARG A 391 4.90 25.93 -2.59
CA ARG A 391 5.75 26.12 -3.78
C ARG A 391 6.54 24.86 -4.15
N ASN A 392 6.86 24.01 -3.17
CA ASN A 392 7.54 22.74 -3.39
C ASN A 392 6.59 21.66 -3.92
N ARG A 393 5.27 21.78 -3.69
CA ARG A 393 4.28 20.80 -4.17
C ARG A 393 4.12 20.80 -5.67
N ASP A 394 3.90 21.96 -6.28
CA ASP A 394 3.67 22.05 -7.73
C ASP A 394 4.90 21.56 -8.50
N SER A 395 6.11 21.89 -8.02
CA SER A 395 7.35 21.36 -8.58
C SER A 395 7.48 19.84 -8.39
N ARG A 396 7.00 19.27 -7.27
CA ARG A 396 7.03 17.82 -7.03
C ARG A 396 6.05 17.08 -7.93
N ILE A 397 4.82 17.59 -8.07
CA ILE A 397 3.83 17.01 -9.00
C ILE A 397 4.39 17.05 -10.41
N ALA A 398 4.96 18.19 -10.83
CA ALA A 398 5.62 18.30 -12.13
C ALA A 398 6.77 17.28 -12.30
N ASN A 399 7.56 17.00 -11.25
CA ASN A 399 8.59 15.97 -11.30
C ASN A 399 8.02 14.55 -11.43
N ILE A 400 6.88 14.27 -10.79
CA ILE A 400 6.17 12.99 -10.92
C ILE A 400 5.62 12.85 -12.35
N ASP A 401 4.94 13.88 -12.85
CA ASP A 401 4.40 13.89 -14.21
C ASP A 401 5.52 13.70 -15.24
N GLN A 402 6.64 14.41 -15.08
CA GLN A 402 7.82 14.24 -15.95
C GLN A 402 8.39 12.82 -15.90
N LEU A 403 8.51 12.21 -14.71
CA LEU A 403 8.95 10.82 -14.58
C LEU A 403 8.03 9.87 -15.35
N LEU A 404 6.72 10.05 -15.25
CA LEU A 404 5.73 9.21 -15.92
C LEU A 404 5.76 9.41 -17.45
N GLU A 405 5.90 10.66 -17.91
CA GLU A 405 6.04 11.00 -19.33
C GLU A 405 7.32 10.40 -19.93
N ASP A 406 8.46 10.57 -19.26
CA ASP A 406 9.74 10.01 -19.69
C ASP A 406 9.69 8.48 -19.72
N TRP A 407 9.06 7.86 -18.71
CA TRP A 407 8.90 6.41 -18.65
C TRP A 407 8.08 5.87 -19.84
N VAL A 408 6.99 6.54 -20.20
CA VAL A 408 6.20 6.19 -21.39
C VAL A 408 7.00 6.42 -22.68
N ALA A 409 7.73 7.53 -22.78
CA ALA A 409 8.53 7.86 -23.96
C ALA A 409 9.64 6.82 -24.21
N ASP A 410 10.34 6.41 -23.16
CA ASP A 410 11.45 5.45 -23.22
C ASP A 410 10.96 4.05 -23.58
N THR A 411 9.91 3.59 -22.92
CA THR A 411 9.40 2.22 -23.09
C THR A 411 8.49 2.08 -24.31
N ARG A 412 7.83 3.17 -24.72
CA ARG A 412 6.69 3.19 -25.66
C ARG A 412 5.50 2.35 -25.21
N VAL A 413 5.40 2.07 -23.91
CA VAL A 413 4.28 1.34 -23.31
C VAL A 413 3.27 2.35 -22.78
N PRO A 414 1.96 2.18 -23.04
CA PRO A 414 0.92 3.02 -22.46
C PRO A 414 1.00 3.08 -20.93
N LEU A 415 0.83 4.28 -20.36
CA LEU A 415 0.90 4.49 -18.91
C LEU A 415 -0.04 3.56 -18.15
N ASP A 416 -1.23 3.27 -18.71
CA ASP A 416 -2.21 2.41 -18.04
C ASP A 416 -1.76 0.96 -17.89
N LYS A 417 -0.92 0.44 -18.79
CA LYS A 417 -0.27 -0.87 -18.64
C LYS A 417 0.87 -0.85 -17.61
N LEU A 418 1.56 0.29 -17.46
CA LEU A 418 2.69 0.43 -16.55
C LEU A 418 2.24 0.55 -15.09
N VAL A 419 1.26 1.41 -14.81
CA VAL A 419 0.93 1.83 -13.44
C VAL A 419 -0.28 1.12 -12.83
N TYR A 420 -1.17 0.56 -13.65
CA TYR A 420 -2.36 -0.15 -13.18
C TYR A 420 -2.21 -1.67 -13.32
N THR A 421 -2.94 -2.39 -12.49
CA THR A 421 -3.08 -3.84 -12.50
C THR A 421 -4.56 -4.23 -12.64
N THR A 422 -4.84 -5.52 -12.48
CA THR A 422 -6.18 -6.10 -12.54
C THR A 422 -6.38 -7.06 -11.38
N TYR A 423 -7.64 -7.43 -11.14
CA TYR A 423 -8.01 -8.37 -10.09
C TYR A 423 -8.89 -9.45 -10.69
N ARG A 424 -8.87 -10.64 -10.07
CA ARG A 424 -9.70 -11.76 -10.51
C ARG A 424 -10.48 -12.35 -9.36
N ALA A 425 -11.69 -12.81 -9.65
CA ALA A 425 -12.39 -13.68 -8.72
C ALA A 425 -11.61 -15.00 -8.61
N VAL A 426 -11.25 -15.39 -7.39
CA VAL A 426 -10.56 -16.66 -7.15
C VAL A 426 -11.61 -17.69 -6.75
N GLU A 427 -11.90 -18.62 -7.66
CA GLU A 427 -12.72 -19.78 -7.33
C GLU A 427 -11.89 -20.80 -6.55
N SER A 428 -12.04 -20.83 -5.23
CA SER A 428 -11.44 -21.89 -4.41
C SER A 428 -12.20 -23.20 -4.62
N ASN A 429 -11.52 -24.22 -5.14
CA ASN A 429 -12.00 -25.60 -5.19
C ASN A 429 -11.56 -26.42 -3.96
N VAL A 430 -10.71 -25.86 -3.10
CA VAL A 430 -10.22 -26.51 -1.88
C VAL A 430 -11.38 -26.70 -0.91
N GLY A 431 -11.70 -27.96 -0.58
CA GLY A 431 -12.75 -28.32 0.37
C GLY A 431 -14.16 -28.42 -0.20
N LYS A 432 -14.36 -28.23 -1.52
CA LYS A 432 -15.63 -28.58 -2.17
C LYS A 432 -15.65 -30.09 -2.44
N VAL A 433 -16.73 -30.76 -2.05
CA VAL A 433 -16.95 -32.17 -2.39
C VAL A 433 -17.05 -32.27 -3.92
N GLY A 434 -15.97 -32.71 -4.56
CA GLY A 434 -15.83 -32.82 -6.03
C GLY A 434 -14.74 -31.95 -6.68
N GLY A 435 -13.97 -31.15 -5.93
CA GLY A 435 -12.79 -30.46 -6.46
C GLY A 435 -11.55 -31.37 -6.42
N GLU A 436 -10.83 -31.51 -7.55
CA GLU A 436 -9.67 -32.42 -7.71
C GLU A 436 -8.46 -32.11 -6.81
N MET A 437 -8.49 -31.05 -6.01
CA MET A 437 -7.37 -30.65 -5.16
C MET A 437 -7.72 -30.82 -3.69
N SER A 438 -7.20 -31.91 -3.10
CA SER A 438 -7.23 -32.14 -1.67
C SER A 438 -6.44 -31.08 -0.90
N THR A 439 -6.77 -30.85 0.37
CA THR A 439 -6.03 -29.95 1.26
C THR A 439 -4.54 -30.30 1.36
N LEU A 440 -4.20 -31.58 1.20
CA LEU A 440 -2.82 -32.07 1.16
C LEU A 440 -2.10 -31.67 -0.14
N GLN A 441 -2.75 -31.81 -1.29
CA GLN A 441 -2.19 -31.37 -2.58
C GLN A 441 -2.01 -29.84 -2.64
N ALA A 442 -2.92 -29.08 -2.05
CA ALA A 442 -2.78 -27.63 -1.93
C ALA A 442 -1.58 -27.23 -1.05
N ALA A 443 -1.31 -27.99 0.02
CA ALA A 443 -0.14 -27.77 0.88
C ALA A 443 1.18 -28.14 0.18
N GLU A 444 1.20 -29.24 -0.59
CA GLU A 444 2.37 -29.61 -1.41
C GLU A 444 2.65 -28.59 -2.53
N LEU A 445 1.61 -28.05 -3.17
CA LEU A 445 1.76 -26.98 -4.17
C LEU A 445 2.28 -25.69 -3.54
N ALA A 446 1.81 -25.33 -2.36
CA ALA A 446 2.32 -24.17 -1.62
C ALA A 446 3.81 -24.34 -1.24
N GLN A 447 4.25 -25.55 -0.93
CA GLN A 447 5.66 -25.87 -0.72
C GLN A 447 6.48 -25.86 -2.02
N LYS A 448 5.93 -26.34 -3.13
CA LYS A 448 6.63 -26.39 -4.44
C LYS A 448 6.75 -25.04 -5.13
N VAL A 449 5.86 -24.08 -4.88
CA VAL A 449 5.86 -22.74 -5.51
C VAL A 449 6.85 -21.78 -4.81
N GLY A 450 7.82 -22.29 -4.04
CA GLY A 450 8.96 -21.49 -3.57
C GLY A 450 8.59 -20.40 -2.55
N GLY A 451 7.58 -20.66 -1.72
CA GLY A 451 7.15 -19.76 -0.64
C GLY A 451 7.93 -19.93 0.67
N GLY A 452 9.15 -20.42 0.61
CA GLY A 452 10.05 -20.59 1.75
C GLY A 452 11.48 -20.57 1.24
N TRP A 453 12.37 -19.94 2.02
CA TRP A 453 13.81 -19.95 1.78
C TRP A 453 14.35 -21.33 1.46
#